data_AF-A0A3D3LA25-F1
#
_entry.id   AF-A0A3D3LA25-F1
#
_cell.length_a   1.000
_cell.length_b   1.000
_cell.length_c   1.000
_cell.angle_alpha   90.00
_cell.angle_beta   90.00
_cell.angle_gamma   90.00
#
_symmetry.space_group_name_H-M   'P 1'
#
loop_
_entity.id
_entity.type
_entity.pdbx_description
1 polymer ?
#
loop_
_entity_poly.entity_id
_entity_poly.type
_entity_poly.pdbx_seq_one_letter_code
_entity_poly.pdbx_strand_id
1 'polypeptide(L)'
;MTSTPQLKLHAAPFHTTRWTRVCLAKADSEDGRRALADLCDAYYEPVVAYLRSVFRDADAAREMSHAFFAEMLGGGAINTADRERGRFRSYLLGAVKHFVSRQREMQLSLKRGAGLQAVSMDEEGVVEVRDSGIISPDAAFDRQWALTVLERSLEALRAECHSGGKERLFDHSRPFLTGDSAYGDQGAAAAACGMSIEAFRVALHRMKKQLRQCMKAEITGTLEDAASVTDEMQILFEALGG
;
A
#
# COMPACT_ATOMS: atom_id res chain seq x y z
N MET A 1 -33.09 -27.77 11.20
CA MET A 1 -33.08 -26.36 10.73
C MET A 1 -31.87 -25.67 11.34
N THR A 2 -30.71 -25.77 10.70
CA THR A 2 -29.46 -25.15 11.16
C THR A 2 -29.35 -23.76 10.57
N SER A 3 -29.63 -22.75 11.39
CA SER A 3 -29.48 -21.34 11.04
C SER A 3 -27.99 -21.00 10.90
N THR A 4 -27.54 -20.74 9.68
CA THR A 4 -26.19 -20.24 9.38
C THR A 4 -26.11 -18.79 9.85
N PRO A 5 -25.27 -18.42 10.84
CA PRO A 5 -25.10 -17.03 11.20
C PRO A 5 -24.36 -16.32 10.05
N GLN A 6 -25.08 -15.52 9.28
CA GLN A 6 -24.50 -14.52 8.39
C GLN A 6 -23.87 -13.43 9.26
N LEU A 7 -22.54 -13.43 9.34
CA LEU A 7 -21.76 -12.36 9.95
C LEU A 7 -22.02 -11.06 9.18
N LYS A 8 -22.59 -10.08 9.88
CA LYS A 8 -22.72 -8.72 9.37
C LYS A 8 -21.34 -8.08 9.39
N LEU A 9 -20.87 -7.60 8.24
CA LEU A 9 -19.70 -6.74 8.16
C LEU A 9 -19.95 -5.49 9.01
N HIS A 10 -19.32 -5.40 10.17
CA HIS A 10 -19.07 -4.11 10.80
C HIS A 10 -17.79 -3.56 10.17
N ALA A 11 -17.98 -2.71 9.16
CA ALA A 11 -16.90 -2.02 8.48
C ALA A 11 -16.24 -1.03 9.47
N ALA A 12 -15.04 -1.34 9.94
CA ALA A 12 -14.16 -0.31 10.45
C ALA A 12 -13.80 0.67 9.31
N PRO A 13 -13.33 1.89 9.60
CA PRO A 13 -12.98 2.87 8.58
C PRO A 13 -11.66 2.46 7.92
N PHE A 14 -11.76 1.61 6.90
CA PHE A 14 -10.62 1.11 6.15
C PHE A 14 -10.37 2.02 4.93
N HIS A 15 -9.15 2.57 4.84
CA HIS A 15 -8.81 3.67 3.92
C HIS A 15 -7.62 3.31 3.04
N THR A 16 -7.85 2.43 2.08
CA THR A 16 -7.09 2.37 0.83
C THR A 16 -8.00 2.83 -0.31
N THR A 17 -7.43 3.60 -1.24
CA THR A 17 -8.06 4.73 -1.96
C THR A 17 -9.40 4.46 -2.65
N ARG A 18 -10.48 4.95 -2.03
CA ARG A 18 -11.75 5.16 -2.73
C ARG A 18 -11.61 6.36 -3.66
N TRP A 19 -11.94 6.25 -4.96
CA TRP A 19 -12.11 7.46 -5.79
C TRP A 19 -13.11 8.42 -5.15
N THR A 20 -14.13 7.92 -4.45
CA THR A 20 -15.01 8.75 -3.61
C THR A 20 -14.27 9.50 -2.51
N ARG A 21 -13.25 8.90 -1.88
CA ARG A 21 -12.39 9.56 -0.90
C ARG A 21 -11.40 10.52 -1.54
N VAL A 22 -10.87 10.20 -2.72
CA VAL A 22 -10.05 11.12 -3.52
C VAL A 22 -10.88 12.33 -3.94
N CYS A 23 -12.11 12.12 -4.42
CA CYS A 23 -13.05 13.18 -4.75
C CYS A 23 -13.46 13.99 -3.52
N LEU A 24 -13.75 13.33 -2.40
CA LEU A 24 -14.04 13.99 -1.13
C LEU A 24 -12.84 14.84 -0.67
N ALA A 25 -11.62 14.31 -0.82
CA ALA A 25 -10.37 15.00 -0.48
C ALA A 25 -10.09 16.24 -1.33
N LYS A 26 -10.82 16.45 -2.43
CA LYS A 26 -10.79 17.70 -3.21
C LYS A 26 -11.71 18.79 -2.67
N ALA A 27 -12.69 18.42 -1.82
CA ALA A 27 -13.59 19.39 -1.24
C ALA A 27 -12.90 20.17 -0.13
N ASP A 28 -13.08 21.49 -0.13
CA ASP A 28 -12.66 22.35 0.98
C ASP A 28 -13.65 22.24 2.15
N SER A 29 -13.67 21.07 2.79
CA SER A 29 -14.53 20.74 3.92
C SER A 29 -13.75 19.97 4.97
N GLU A 30 -14.30 19.87 6.18
CA GLU A 30 -13.72 19.05 7.26
C GLU A 30 -13.60 17.58 6.83
N ASP A 31 -14.63 17.05 6.17
CA ASP A 31 -14.63 15.68 5.64
C ASP A 31 -13.63 15.49 4.50
N GLY A 32 -13.42 16.52 3.68
CA GLY A 32 -12.40 16.52 2.64
C GLY A 32 -10.98 16.51 3.21
N ARG A 33 -10.70 17.35 4.21
CA ARG A 33 -9.40 17.36 4.90
C ARG A 33 -9.11 16.02 5.59
N ARG A 34 -10.11 15.38 6.22
CA ARG A 34 -9.97 14.03 6.79
C ARG A 34 -9.69 12.99 5.73
N ALA A 35 -10.44 13.01 4.63
CA ALA A 35 -10.22 12.10 3.52
C ALA A 35 -8.81 12.24 2.94
N LEU A 36 -8.29 13.47 2.83
CA LEU A 36 -6.92 13.72 2.38
C LEU A 36 -5.87 13.21 3.37
N ALA A 37 -6.05 13.46 4.67
CA ALA A 37 -5.14 12.97 5.71
C ALA A 37 -5.02 11.44 5.69
N ASP A 38 -6.16 10.75 5.64
CA ASP A 38 -6.18 9.28 5.57
C ASP A 38 -5.51 8.74 4.29
N LEU A 39 -5.60 9.47 3.17
CA LEU A 39 -4.89 9.14 1.93
C LEU A 39 -3.38 9.31 2.11
N CYS A 40 -2.94 10.39 2.78
CA CYS A 40 -1.54 10.60 3.08
C CYS A 40 -1.01 9.47 3.98
N ASP A 41 -1.73 9.12 5.03
CA ASP A 41 -1.36 8.04 5.96
C ASP A 41 -1.28 6.68 5.26
N ALA A 42 -2.20 6.40 4.34
CA ALA A 42 -2.20 5.15 3.58
C ALA A 42 -1.03 5.01 2.61
N TYR A 43 -0.50 6.12 2.11
CA TYR A 43 0.56 6.12 1.10
C TYR A 43 1.89 6.66 1.58
N TYR A 44 1.99 7.04 2.86
CA TYR A 44 3.21 7.59 3.42
C TYR A 44 4.39 6.62 3.24
N GLU A 45 4.25 5.40 3.74
CA GLU A 45 5.31 4.38 3.62
C GLU A 45 5.63 4.00 2.16
N PRO A 46 4.65 3.79 1.26
CA PRO A 46 4.93 3.61 -0.17
C PRO A 46 5.76 4.73 -0.78
N VAL A 47 5.44 6.01 -0.49
CA VAL A 47 6.20 7.16 -0.98
C VAL A 47 7.60 7.19 -0.38
N VAL A 48 7.74 6.91 0.92
CA VAL A 48 9.06 6.80 1.56
C VAL A 48 9.89 5.69 0.91
N ALA A 49 9.31 4.53 0.62
CA ALA A 49 10.00 3.42 -0.04
C ALA A 49 10.48 3.82 -1.46
N TYR A 50 9.64 4.51 -2.22
CA TYR A 50 10.02 5.07 -3.51
C TYR A 50 11.21 6.04 -3.38
N LEU A 51 11.11 7.02 -2.48
CA LEU A 51 12.15 8.04 -2.32
C LEU A 51 13.45 7.49 -1.74
N ARG A 52 13.40 6.50 -0.85
CA ARG A 52 14.60 5.74 -0.42
C ARG A 52 15.28 5.08 -1.61
N SER A 53 14.49 4.52 -2.52
CA SER A 53 14.99 3.93 -3.76
C SER A 53 15.44 4.96 -4.79
N VAL A 54 15.08 6.23 -4.67
CA VAL A 54 15.57 7.29 -5.56
C VAL A 54 16.84 7.94 -5.02
N PHE A 55 16.86 8.27 -3.73
CA PHE A 55 17.93 9.05 -3.10
C PHE A 55 19.04 8.18 -2.50
N ARG A 56 18.80 6.88 -2.26
CA ARG A 56 19.73 5.98 -1.57
C ARG A 56 20.16 6.51 -0.18
N ASP A 57 19.34 7.34 0.41
CA ASP A 57 19.54 7.99 1.70
C ASP A 57 18.21 7.99 2.46
N ALA A 58 18.22 7.45 3.68
CA ALA A 58 17.01 7.27 4.47
C ALA A 58 16.49 8.58 5.08
N ASP A 59 17.38 9.51 5.42
CA ASP A 59 17.01 10.77 6.04
C ASP A 59 16.51 11.75 4.97
N ALA A 60 17.23 11.85 3.85
CA ALA A 60 16.78 12.62 2.70
C ALA A 60 15.43 12.10 2.15
N ALA A 61 15.22 10.78 2.13
CA ALA A 61 13.95 10.22 1.72
C ALA A 61 12.80 10.65 2.65
N ARG A 62 12.99 10.61 3.98
CA ARG A 62 11.96 11.05 4.94
C ARG A 62 11.68 12.55 4.79
N GLU A 63 12.72 13.37 4.67
CA GLU A 63 12.56 14.81 4.47
C GLU A 63 11.77 15.12 3.19
N MET A 64 12.13 14.48 2.08
CA MET A 64 11.44 14.65 0.80
C MET A 64 10.01 14.10 0.82
N SER A 65 9.74 13.03 1.58
CA SER A 65 8.37 12.55 1.82
C SER A 65 7.54 13.58 2.57
N HIS A 66 8.07 14.16 3.65
CA HIS A 66 7.37 15.23 4.37
C HIS A 66 7.09 16.44 3.47
N ALA A 67 8.06 16.88 2.68
CA ALA A 67 7.89 17.99 1.76
C ALA A 67 6.82 17.70 0.69
N PHE A 68 6.81 16.49 0.13
CA PHE A 68 5.81 16.05 -0.83
C PHE A 68 4.39 16.05 -0.24
N PHE A 69 4.20 15.47 0.94
CA PHE A 69 2.88 15.44 1.58
C PHE A 69 2.44 16.81 2.10
N ALA A 70 3.37 17.68 2.51
CA ALA A 70 3.05 19.06 2.84
C ALA A 70 2.50 19.83 1.63
N GLU A 71 3.08 19.65 0.43
CA GLU A 71 2.54 20.23 -0.82
C GLU A 71 1.17 19.65 -1.18
N MET A 72 0.99 18.35 -0.95
CA MET A 72 -0.29 17.68 -1.18
C MET A 72 -1.39 18.21 -0.26
N LEU A 73 -1.10 18.35 1.04
CA LEU A 73 -2.01 18.89 2.06
C LEU A 73 -2.28 20.38 1.86
N GLY A 74 -1.34 21.12 1.25
CA GLY A 74 -1.51 22.51 0.84
C GLY A 74 -2.43 22.70 -0.38
N GLY A 75 -3.04 21.64 -0.90
CA GLY A 75 -4.05 21.70 -1.97
C GLY A 75 -3.51 21.66 -3.40
N GLY A 76 -2.20 21.55 -3.60
CA GLY A 76 -1.59 21.65 -4.94
C GLY A 76 -1.72 20.38 -5.78
N ALA A 77 -1.43 19.21 -5.20
CA ALA A 77 -1.32 17.98 -5.98
C ALA A 77 -2.70 17.35 -6.26
N ILE A 78 -3.49 17.03 -5.22
CA ILE A 78 -4.64 16.11 -5.34
C ILE A 78 -5.75 16.58 -6.28
N ASN A 79 -5.86 17.89 -6.53
CA ASN A 79 -6.86 18.46 -7.44
C ASN A 79 -6.73 17.91 -8.87
N THR A 80 -5.52 17.56 -9.28
CA THR A 80 -5.21 16.99 -10.61
C THR A 80 -5.53 15.50 -10.75
N ALA A 81 -5.88 14.81 -9.66
CA ALA A 81 -6.20 13.38 -9.68
C ALA A 81 -7.49 13.13 -10.46
N ASP A 82 -7.41 12.49 -11.62
CA ASP A 82 -8.57 12.20 -12.46
C ASP A 82 -8.86 10.70 -12.51
N ARG A 83 -10.11 10.34 -12.23
CA ARG A 83 -10.58 8.96 -12.20
C ARG A 83 -10.56 8.30 -13.57
N GLU A 84 -10.76 9.07 -14.63
CA GLU A 84 -10.77 8.57 -16.01
C GLU A 84 -9.34 8.25 -16.48
N ARG A 85 -8.32 8.73 -15.76
CA ARG A 85 -6.90 8.53 -16.08
C ARG A 85 -6.27 7.33 -15.37
N GLY A 86 -7.05 6.59 -14.59
CA GLY A 86 -6.63 5.32 -13.98
C GLY A 86 -6.79 5.29 -12.47
N ARG A 87 -5.85 4.65 -11.77
CA ARG A 87 -5.94 4.38 -10.33
C ARG A 87 -5.18 5.44 -9.53
N PHE A 88 -5.65 5.74 -8.31
CA PHE A 88 -4.98 6.72 -7.45
C PHE A 88 -3.53 6.33 -7.14
N ARG A 89 -3.26 5.03 -6.95
CA ARG A 89 -1.89 4.51 -6.78
C ARG A 89 -0.96 4.97 -7.91
N SER A 90 -1.38 4.76 -9.16
CA SER A 90 -0.62 5.16 -10.35
C SER A 90 -0.49 6.68 -10.46
N TYR A 91 -1.57 7.41 -10.16
CA TYR A 91 -1.54 8.87 -10.08
C TYR A 91 -0.52 9.36 -9.06
N LEU A 92 -0.51 8.79 -7.85
CA LEU A 92 0.38 9.20 -6.77
C LEU A 92 1.84 8.89 -7.11
N LEU A 93 2.12 7.72 -7.69
CA LEU A 93 3.44 7.37 -8.18
C LEU A 93 3.91 8.36 -9.27
N GLY A 94 3.01 8.79 -10.16
CA GLY A 94 3.29 9.87 -11.12
C GLY A 94 3.56 11.21 -10.43
N ALA A 95 2.75 11.58 -9.43
CA ALA A 95 2.89 12.83 -8.70
C ALA A 95 4.24 12.91 -7.95
N VAL A 96 4.66 11.84 -7.29
CA VAL A 96 5.97 11.81 -6.60
C VAL A 96 7.14 11.87 -7.59
N LYS A 97 7.03 11.22 -8.76
CA LYS A 97 8.02 11.34 -9.85
C LYS A 97 8.18 12.78 -10.32
N HIS A 98 7.06 13.47 -10.56
CA HIS A 98 7.08 14.88 -10.95
C HIS A 98 7.64 15.78 -9.84
N PHE A 99 7.30 15.51 -8.57
CA PHE A 99 7.88 16.20 -7.43
C PHE A 99 9.41 16.07 -7.40
N VAL A 100 9.94 14.86 -7.55
CA VAL A 100 11.39 14.61 -7.58
C VAL A 100 12.06 15.35 -8.75
N SER A 101 11.48 15.33 -9.95
CA SER A 101 12.02 16.05 -11.12
C SER A 101 12.13 17.55 -10.84
N ARG A 102 11.04 18.16 -10.34
CA ARG A 102 11.02 19.59 -9.98
C ARG A 102 12.06 19.94 -8.92
N GLN A 103 12.26 19.08 -7.92
CA GLN A 103 13.28 19.33 -6.90
C GLN A 103 14.70 19.30 -7.47
N ARG A 104 14.99 18.38 -8.39
CA ARG A 104 16.30 18.33 -9.08
C ARG A 104 16.53 19.58 -9.93
N GLU A 105 15.52 20.02 -10.67
CA GLU A 105 15.58 21.25 -11.48
C GLU A 105 15.84 22.49 -10.61
N MET A 106 15.17 22.59 -9.45
CA MET A 106 15.37 23.70 -8.49
C MET A 106 16.79 23.69 -7.91
N GLN A 107 17.33 22.53 -7.55
CA GLN A 107 18.70 22.43 -7.06
C GLN A 107 19.73 22.87 -8.12
N LEU A 108 19.49 22.53 -9.39
CA LEU A 108 20.36 22.97 -10.49
C LEU A 108 20.25 24.49 -10.75
N SER A 109 19.05 25.07 -10.67
CA SER A 109 18.86 26.51 -10.88
C SER A 109 19.48 27.34 -9.75
N LEU A 110 19.38 26.89 -8.49
CA LEU A 110 20.04 27.53 -7.34
C LEU A 110 21.57 27.51 -7.48
N LYS A 111 22.16 26.40 -7.93
CA LYS A 111 23.60 26.31 -8.19
C LYS A 111 24.07 27.27 -9.29
N ARG A 112 23.24 27.49 -10.33
CA ARG A 112 23.50 28.46 -11.41
C ARG A 112 23.33 29.91 -10.95
N GLY A 113 22.35 30.19 -10.07
CA GLY A 113 22.12 31.51 -9.49
C GLY A 113 23.16 31.95 -8.46
N ALA A 114 23.95 31.01 -7.92
CA ALA A 114 25.00 31.26 -6.94
C ALA A 114 26.37 31.66 -7.55
N GLY A 115 26.45 31.93 -8.86
CA GLY A 115 27.68 32.41 -9.52
C GLY A 115 28.80 31.37 -9.69
N LEU A 116 28.54 30.10 -9.39
CA LEU A 116 29.45 29.00 -9.68
C LEU A 116 29.32 28.65 -11.17
N GLN A 117 30.40 28.83 -11.95
CA GLN A 117 30.45 28.37 -13.33
C GLN A 117 30.09 26.87 -13.37
N ALA A 118 29.00 26.54 -14.05
CA ALA A 118 28.68 25.16 -14.35
C ALA A 118 29.71 24.64 -15.36
N VAL A 119 30.63 23.79 -14.92
CA VAL A 119 31.31 22.88 -15.83
C VAL A 119 30.22 22.03 -16.45
N SER A 120 30.02 22.18 -17.76
CA SER A 120 29.21 21.29 -18.58
C SER A 120 29.87 19.92 -18.52
N MET A 121 29.48 19.13 -17.54
CA MET A 121 29.72 17.69 -17.58
C MET A 121 28.59 17.18 -18.47
N ASP A 122 28.94 16.83 -19.70
CA ASP A 122 28.07 16.07 -20.57
C ASP A 122 27.44 14.97 -19.72
N GLU A 123 26.11 15.00 -19.60
CA GLU A 123 25.35 13.95 -18.93
C GLU A 123 25.45 12.70 -19.81
N GLU A 124 26.62 12.07 -19.78
CA GLU A 124 26.81 10.68 -20.12
C GLU A 124 25.78 9.94 -19.29
N GLY A 125 24.77 9.44 -20.02
CA GLY A 125 23.51 8.99 -19.49
C GLY A 125 23.71 8.25 -18.20
N VAL A 126 22.92 8.63 -17.18
CA VAL A 126 22.78 7.94 -15.91
C VAL A 126 22.98 6.46 -16.21
N VAL A 127 24.18 5.96 -15.91
CA VAL A 127 24.45 4.54 -16.04
C VAL A 127 23.53 3.99 -14.98
N GLU A 128 22.38 3.46 -15.42
CA GLU A 128 21.67 2.46 -14.65
C GLU A 128 22.70 1.36 -14.45
N VAL A 129 23.49 1.50 -13.39
CA VAL A 129 24.12 0.37 -12.74
C VAL A 129 22.92 -0.43 -12.27
N ARG A 130 22.44 -1.32 -13.16
CA ARG A 130 21.53 -2.40 -12.84
C ARG A 130 22.30 -3.31 -11.90
N ASP A 131 22.42 -2.85 -10.66
CA ASP A 131 22.75 -3.70 -9.55
C ASP A 131 21.63 -4.73 -9.49
N SER A 132 21.97 -5.98 -9.80
CA SER A 132 21.03 -7.05 -10.08
C SER A 132 20.19 -7.47 -8.87
N GLY A 133 20.41 -6.86 -7.70
CA GLY A 133 19.61 -7.01 -6.48
C GLY A 133 18.77 -5.79 -6.08
N ILE A 134 18.84 -4.66 -6.80
CA ILE A 134 18.06 -3.46 -6.46
C ILE A 134 16.72 -3.48 -7.19
N ILE A 135 15.63 -3.65 -6.43
CA ILE A 135 14.27 -3.43 -6.94
C ILE A 135 14.14 -2.00 -7.47
N SER A 136 13.46 -1.84 -8.61
CA SER A 136 13.24 -0.50 -9.17
C SER A 136 12.47 0.38 -8.17
N PRO A 137 12.61 1.72 -8.20
CA PRO A 137 11.85 2.59 -7.30
C PRO A 137 10.33 2.36 -7.38
N ASP A 138 9.82 2.11 -8.58
CA ASP A 138 8.43 1.76 -8.82
C ASP A 138 8.05 0.43 -8.14
N ALA A 139 8.90 -0.61 -8.28
CA ALA A 139 8.70 -1.88 -7.60
C ALA A 139 8.79 -1.76 -6.07
N ALA A 140 9.65 -0.89 -5.54
CA ALA A 140 9.73 -0.60 -4.11
C ALA A 140 8.46 0.05 -3.58
N PHE A 141 7.90 1.00 -4.34
CA PHE A 141 6.61 1.61 -4.03
C PHE A 141 5.49 0.55 -4.02
N ASP A 142 5.41 -0.27 -5.08
CA ASP A 142 4.35 -1.27 -5.24
C ASP A 142 4.42 -2.36 -4.18
N ARG A 143 5.63 -2.82 -3.86
CA ARG A 143 5.87 -3.78 -2.78
C ARG A 143 5.45 -3.22 -1.42
N GLN A 144 5.86 -1.99 -1.11
CA GLN A 144 5.49 -1.38 0.17
C GLN A 144 3.99 -1.13 0.26
N TRP A 145 3.36 -0.70 -0.83
CA TRP A 145 1.90 -0.58 -0.91
C TRP A 145 1.20 -1.91 -0.65
N ALA A 146 1.65 -3.00 -1.29
CA ALA A 146 1.09 -4.33 -1.12
C ALA A 146 1.22 -4.83 0.34
N LEU A 147 2.36 -4.55 0.99
CA LEU A 147 2.56 -4.83 2.41
C LEU A 147 1.59 -4.05 3.31
N THR A 148 1.40 -2.75 3.05
CA THR A 148 0.42 -1.94 3.80
C THR A 148 -1.00 -2.47 3.64
N VAL A 149 -1.40 -2.88 2.43
CA VAL A 149 -2.72 -3.49 2.19
C VAL A 149 -2.85 -4.81 2.93
N LEU A 150 -1.82 -5.66 2.88
CA LEU A 150 -1.80 -6.95 3.57
C LEU A 150 -1.93 -6.78 5.09
N GLU A 151 -1.14 -5.90 5.68
CA GLU A 151 -1.14 -5.63 7.13
C GLU A 151 -2.52 -5.16 7.60
N ARG A 152 -3.13 -4.20 6.91
CA ARG A 152 -4.49 -3.71 7.21
C ARG A 152 -5.53 -4.82 7.06
N SER A 153 -5.41 -5.63 6.02
CA SER A 153 -6.32 -6.76 5.78
C SER A 153 -6.20 -7.84 6.86
N LEU A 154 -4.99 -8.06 7.39
CA LEU A 154 -4.75 -8.96 8.51
C LEU A 154 -5.36 -8.42 9.81
N GLU A 155 -5.25 -7.12 10.06
CA GLU A 155 -5.86 -6.51 11.24
C GLU A 155 -7.40 -6.55 11.17
N ALA A 156 -7.98 -6.32 9.99
CA ALA A 156 -9.41 -6.49 9.77
C ALA A 156 -9.86 -7.94 10.05
N LEU A 157 -9.10 -8.92 9.54
CA LEU A 157 -9.37 -10.33 9.78
C LEU A 157 -9.20 -10.71 11.27
N ARG A 158 -8.23 -10.11 11.95
CA ARG A 158 -8.01 -10.30 13.40
C ARG A 158 -9.21 -9.83 14.19
N ALA A 159 -9.69 -8.62 13.92
CA ALA A 159 -10.87 -8.06 14.57
C ALA A 159 -12.11 -8.95 14.37
N GLU A 160 -12.31 -9.47 13.15
CA GLU A 160 -13.39 -10.41 12.86
C GLU A 160 -13.24 -11.72 13.66
N CYS A 161 -12.03 -12.29 13.70
CA CYS A 161 -11.75 -13.51 14.46
C CYS A 161 -11.95 -13.30 15.97
N HIS A 162 -11.52 -12.16 16.51
CA HIS A 162 -11.70 -11.82 17.92
C HIS A 162 -13.19 -11.73 18.28
N SER A 163 -14.00 -11.02 17.47
CA SER A 163 -15.45 -10.92 17.69
C SER A 163 -16.18 -12.29 17.62
N GLY A 164 -15.62 -13.23 16.86
CA GLY A 164 -16.12 -14.60 16.74
C GLY A 164 -15.55 -15.60 17.74
N GLY A 165 -14.72 -15.18 18.70
CA GLY A 165 -14.07 -16.08 19.68
C GLY A 165 -12.99 -17.00 19.08
N LYS A 166 -12.45 -16.66 17.91
CA LYS A 166 -11.48 -17.47 17.13
C LYS A 166 -10.06 -16.90 17.18
N GLU A 167 -9.71 -16.18 18.24
CA GLU A 167 -8.41 -15.52 18.37
C GLU A 167 -7.23 -16.51 18.32
N ARG A 168 -7.32 -17.63 19.05
CA ARG A 168 -6.29 -18.69 19.00
C ARG A 168 -6.07 -19.26 17.60
N LEU A 169 -7.14 -19.42 16.83
CA LEU A 169 -7.06 -19.90 15.45
C LEU A 169 -6.37 -18.88 14.55
N PHE A 170 -6.62 -17.59 14.77
CA PHE A 170 -5.93 -16.51 14.04
C PHE A 170 -4.43 -16.48 14.36
N ASP A 171 -4.06 -16.49 15.64
CA ASP A 171 -2.65 -16.41 16.04
C ASP A 171 -1.82 -17.57 15.47
N HIS A 172 -2.37 -18.79 15.50
CA HIS A 172 -1.70 -19.97 14.97
C HIS A 172 -1.75 -20.10 13.44
N SER A 173 -2.68 -19.41 12.76
CA SER A 173 -2.75 -19.41 11.29
C SER A 173 -2.00 -18.24 10.66
N ARG A 174 -1.76 -17.14 11.38
CA ARG A 174 -1.11 -15.92 10.88
C ARG A 174 0.19 -16.19 10.10
N PRO A 175 1.15 -17.01 10.58
CA PRO A 175 2.39 -17.29 9.83
C PRO A 175 2.13 -17.97 8.47
N PHE A 176 1.06 -18.75 8.36
CA PHE A 176 0.64 -19.44 7.14
C PHE A 176 -0.16 -18.54 6.18
N LEU A 177 -0.61 -17.38 6.65
CA LEU A 177 -1.28 -16.35 5.87
C LEU A 177 -0.28 -15.34 5.27
N THR A 178 0.79 -15.01 5.99
CA THR A 178 1.82 -14.06 5.54
C THR A 178 2.89 -14.68 4.65
N GLY A 179 2.93 -16.01 4.52
CA GLY A 179 3.94 -16.70 3.72
C GLY A 179 5.25 -16.98 4.45
N ASP A 180 5.38 -16.54 5.70
CA ASP A 180 6.55 -16.77 6.56
C ASP A 180 6.78 -18.27 6.87
N SER A 181 5.77 -19.10 6.65
CA SER A 181 5.74 -20.48 7.12
C SER A 181 5.80 -21.52 6.01
N ALA A 182 6.58 -21.33 4.94
CA ALA A 182 6.91 -22.43 4.03
C ALA A 182 7.38 -23.72 4.77
N TYR A 183 7.74 -23.61 6.06
CA TYR A 183 8.16 -24.68 6.97
C TYR A 183 7.39 -24.79 8.32
N GLY A 184 6.21 -24.18 8.48
CA GLY A 184 5.47 -24.26 9.75
C GLY A 184 4.84 -25.63 10.02
N ASP A 185 4.99 -26.17 11.24
CA ASP A 185 4.34 -27.42 11.65
C ASP A 185 2.81 -27.22 11.83
N GLN A 186 2.06 -27.51 10.77
CA GLN A 186 0.59 -27.49 10.78
C GLN A 186 -0.01 -28.43 11.84
N GLY A 187 0.70 -29.50 12.21
CA GLY A 187 0.28 -30.44 13.25
C GLY A 187 0.34 -29.79 14.63
N ALA A 188 1.44 -29.12 14.96
CA ALA A 188 1.57 -28.36 16.21
C ALA A 188 0.53 -27.23 16.29
N ALA A 189 0.32 -26.49 15.19
CA ALA A 189 -0.70 -25.44 15.13
C ALA A 189 -2.13 -25.98 15.30
N ALA A 190 -2.44 -27.12 14.68
CA ALA A 190 -3.73 -27.80 14.83
C ALA A 190 -3.96 -28.26 16.27
N ALA A 191 -2.95 -28.88 16.90
CA ALA A 191 -3.01 -29.34 18.28
C ALA A 191 -3.22 -28.17 19.26
N ALA A 192 -2.53 -27.04 19.06
CA ALA A 192 -2.70 -25.84 19.88
C ALA A 192 -4.10 -25.23 19.76
N CYS A 193 -4.77 -25.43 18.62
CA CYS A 193 -6.16 -25.05 18.40
C CYS A 193 -7.18 -26.10 18.90
N GLY A 194 -6.73 -27.26 19.39
CA GLY A 194 -7.60 -28.38 19.75
C GLY A 194 -8.31 -29.04 18.55
N MET A 195 -7.69 -28.98 17.37
CA MET A 195 -8.26 -29.44 16.10
C MET A 195 -7.45 -30.60 15.50
N SER A 196 -8.07 -31.40 14.65
CA SER A 196 -7.32 -32.28 13.76
C SER A 196 -6.58 -31.47 12.69
N ILE A 197 -5.52 -32.04 12.11
CA ILE A 197 -4.75 -31.37 11.05
C ILE A 197 -5.62 -31.10 9.81
N GLU A 198 -6.55 -31.98 9.47
CA GLU A 198 -7.50 -31.80 8.37
C GLU A 198 -8.46 -30.64 8.67
N ALA A 199 -9.01 -30.57 9.89
CA ALA A 199 -9.88 -29.49 10.31
C ALA A 199 -9.15 -28.14 10.30
N PHE A 200 -7.88 -28.12 10.73
CA PHE A 200 -7.04 -26.93 10.68
C PHE A 200 -6.74 -26.50 9.23
N ARG A 201 -6.44 -27.42 8.32
CA ARG A 201 -6.25 -27.10 6.89
C ARG A 201 -7.49 -26.48 6.25
N VAL A 202 -8.67 -27.01 6.57
CA VAL A 202 -9.94 -26.44 6.11
C VAL A 202 -10.16 -25.04 6.69
N ALA A 203 -9.87 -24.85 7.97
CA ALA A 203 -9.95 -23.54 8.62
C ALA A 203 -8.97 -22.54 8.00
N LEU A 204 -7.72 -22.94 7.78
CA LEU A 204 -6.69 -22.13 7.12
C LEU A 204 -7.11 -21.72 5.70
N HIS A 205 -7.68 -22.65 4.92
CA HIS A 205 -8.22 -22.33 3.59
C HIS A 205 -9.34 -21.27 3.67
N ARG A 206 -10.25 -21.39 4.64
CA ARG A 206 -11.30 -20.38 4.87
C ARG A 206 -10.69 -19.03 5.27
N MET A 207 -9.68 -19.01 6.13
CA MET A 207 -8.99 -17.79 6.53
C MET A 207 -8.24 -17.12 5.38
N LYS A 208 -7.58 -17.90 4.51
CA LYS A 208 -6.99 -17.36 3.26
C LYS A 208 -8.06 -16.73 2.37
N LYS A 209 -9.23 -17.36 2.26
CA LYS A 209 -10.36 -16.81 1.50
C LYS A 209 -10.89 -15.52 2.13
N GLN A 210 -11.04 -15.47 3.46
CA GLN A 210 -11.46 -14.27 4.19
C GLN A 210 -10.43 -13.15 4.07
N LEU A 211 -9.12 -13.45 4.22
CA LEU A 211 -8.04 -12.48 4.00
C LEU A 211 -8.12 -11.90 2.59
N ARG A 212 -8.27 -12.73 1.56
CA ARG A 212 -8.49 -12.24 0.19
C ARG A 212 -9.74 -11.38 0.05
N GLN A 213 -10.80 -11.66 0.81
CA GLN A 213 -11.99 -10.82 0.84
C GLN A 213 -11.76 -9.49 1.57
N CYS A 214 -10.96 -9.47 2.65
CA CYS A 214 -10.52 -8.25 3.31
C CYS A 214 -9.67 -7.41 2.36
N MET A 215 -8.64 -7.99 1.73
CA MET A 215 -7.82 -7.32 0.71
C MET A 215 -8.66 -6.83 -0.46
N LYS A 216 -9.60 -7.68 -0.92
CA LYS A 216 -10.55 -7.29 -1.93
C LYS A 216 -11.42 -6.15 -1.42
N ALA A 217 -11.87 -6.10 -0.18
CA ALA A 217 -12.67 -4.99 0.37
C ALA A 217 -11.85 -3.69 0.51
N GLU A 218 -10.59 -3.80 0.92
CA GLU A 218 -9.60 -2.71 0.89
C GLU A 218 -9.48 -2.11 -0.52
N ILE A 219 -9.60 -2.96 -1.56
CA ILE A 219 -9.50 -2.56 -2.97
C ILE A 219 -10.88 -2.23 -3.62
N THR A 220 -11.97 -2.89 -3.23
CA THR A 220 -13.28 -2.94 -3.94
C THR A 220 -14.25 -1.84 -3.55
N GLY A 221 -14.11 -1.18 -2.40
CA GLY A 221 -14.97 -0.04 -2.03
C GLY A 221 -14.87 1.18 -2.97
N THR A 222 -14.40 1.00 -4.21
CA THR A 222 -13.72 2.00 -5.05
C THR A 222 -13.86 1.78 -6.57
N LEU A 223 -14.51 0.70 -7.03
CA LEU A 223 -14.60 0.34 -8.45
C LEU A 223 -16.03 -0.03 -8.84
N GLU A 224 -16.55 0.56 -9.92
CA GLU A 224 -17.86 0.17 -10.49
C GLU A 224 -17.80 -1.22 -11.13
N ASP A 225 -16.62 -1.65 -11.59
CA ASP A 225 -16.45 -2.91 -12.33
C ASP A 225 -15.47 -3.88 -11.65
N ALA A 226 -15.86 -5.16 -11.62
CA ALA A 226 -15.11 -6.26 -11.03
C ALA A 226 -13.77 -6.53 -11.75
N ALA A 227 -13.64 -6.11 -13.02
CA ALA A 227 -12.42 -6.26 -13.81
C ALA A 227 -11.24 -5.49 -13.18
N SER A 228 -11.45 -4.21 -12.86
CA SER A 228 -10.41 -3.38 -12.23
C SER A 228 -9.98 -3.93 -10.86
N VAL A 229 -10.88 -4.55 -10.10
CA VAL A 229 -10.51 -5.11 -8.79
C VAL A 229 -9.55 -6.29 -8.98
N THR A 230 -9.82 -7.11 -10.00
CA THR A 230 -9.02 -8.30 -10.30
C THR A 230 -7.60 -7.90 -10.68
N ASP A 231 -7.44 -6.84 -11.47
CA ASP A 231 -6.12 -6.36 -11.89
C ASP A 231 -5.30 -5.77 -10.71
N GLU A 232 -5.91 -5.03 -9.79
CA GLU A 232 -5.19 -4.54 -8.60
C GLU A 232 -4.78 -5.70 -7.68
N MET A 233 -5.66 -6.70 -7.52
CA MET A 233 -5.33 -7.91 -6.75
C MET A 233 -4.16 -8.66 -7.38
N GLN A 234 -4.08 -8.71 -8.71
CA GLN A 234 -2.96 -9.33 -9.42
C GLN A 234 -1.65 -8.60 -9.16
N ILE A 235 -1.63 -7.26 -9.32
CA ILE A 235 -0.45 -6.43 -9.02
C ILE A 235 -0.02 -6.59 -7.56
N LEU A 236 -0.99 -6.63 -6.64
CA LEU A 236 -0.71 -6.86 -5.23
C LEU A 236 0.00 -8.19 -5.02
N PHE A 237 -0.51 -9.29 -5.61
CA PHE A 237 0.11 -10.60 -5.45
C PHE A 237 1.49 -10.68 -6.13
N GLU A 238 1.67 -10.03 -7.27
CA GLU A 238 2.98 -9.92 -7.94
C GLU A 238 3.98 -9.17 -7.06
N ALA A 239 3.56 -8.05 -6.46
CA ALA A 239 4.39 -7.24 -5.58
C ALA A 239 4.74 -7.95 -4.25
N LEU A 240 3.89 -8.86 -3.77
CA LEU A 240 4.18 -9.71 -2.60
C LEU A 240 5.00 -10.96 -2.94
N GLY A 241 4.94 -11.44 -4.18
CA GLY A 241 5.60 -12.65 -4.64
C GLY A 241 7.04 -12.45 -5.16
N GLY A 242 7.45 -11.19 -5.32
CA GLY A 242 8.79 -10.78 -5.78
C GLY A 242 9.77 -10.44 -4.67
#